data_AF-A0A7S0NTB2-F1
#
_entry.id   AF-A0A7S0NTB2-F1
#
_cell.length_a   1.000
_cell.length_b   1.000
_cell.length_c   1.000
_cell.angle_alpha   90.00
_cell.angle_beta   90.00
_cell.angle_gamma   90.00
#
_symmetry.space_group_name_H-M   'P 1'
#
loop_
_entity.id
_entity.type
_entity.pdbx_description
1 polymer ?
#
loop_
_entity_poly.entity_id
_entity_poly.type
_entity_poly.pdbx_seq_one_letter_code
_entity_poly.pdbx_strand_id
1 'polypeptide(L)'
;TTGISVCVCAGRLVLSPPVRCMLVGSASATPKEMPTGPIFAFLAFPKVGSTSIRAALHTRELLYNRTHQYHTPLGVCDPWHDRLTGGCFGVPNYAAVNINALDRNWLPALCDVPRGPPSRLCHYITILRHPIDRIESEYSYFCQSCAEQGAYCGTKTAKQFGGIGGNLTCPHMSKTAYFQAMAVSHYTRHLSLRASPPQMAKETAVDAAERFLKASVCTLILEAATDMPTPMQRLARWMGGGVFEEYANLQASSKEGLPAVNVHQGHDKTIINAGFLHGLRDDVELYHRMIQSYRRGESCLPQPIMKWGLQYWSR
;
A
#
# COMPACT_ATOMS: atom_id res chain seq x y z
N THR A 1 -21.83 45.78 -26.17
CA THR A 1 -22.13 45.24 -24.82
C THR A 1 -20.90 44.53 -24.31
N THR A 2 -19.99 45.28 -23.69
CA THR A 2 -18.73 44.79 -23.10
C THR A 2 -18.98 44.34 -21.66
N GLY A 3 -18.81 43.06 -21.38
CA GLY A 3 -18.94 42.49 -20.04
C GLY A 3 -17.72 42.83 -19.17
N ILE A 4 -17.96 43.48 -18.04
CA ILE A 4 -16.97 43.71 -16.99
C ILE A 4 -16.99 42.48 -16.08
N SER A 5 -15.85 41.82 -15.92
CA SER A 5 -15.67 40.77 -14.91
C SER A 5 -15.00 41.40 -13.69
N VAL A 6 -15.65 41.35 -12.53
CA VAL A 6 -15.16 41.87 -11.26
C VAL A 6 -14.66 40.71 -10.41
N CYS A 7 -13.36 40.70 -10.08
CA CYS A 7 -12.82 39.86 -9.01
C CYS A 7 -12.78 40.68 -7.71
N VAL A 8 -13.52 40.24 -6.70
CA VAL A 8 -13.47 40.82 -5.35
C VAL A 8 -12.48 40.01 -4.52
N CYS A 9 -11.29 40.56 -4.31
CA CYS A 9 -10.40 40.10 -3.24
C CYS A 9 -10.58 41.04 -2.05
N ALA A 10 -10.90 40.46 -0.88
CA ALA A 10 -11.09 41.18 0.35
C ALA A 10 -9.81 41.93 0.77
N GLY A 11 -9.92 43.26 0.88
CA GLY A 11 -9.16 44.05 1.84
C GLY A 11 -7.68 44.32 1.54
N ARG A 12 -7.36 45.00 0.43
CA ARG A 12 -6.33 46.08 0.34
C ARG A 12 -6.18 46.54 -1.12
N LEU A 13 -6.45 47.83 -1.37
CA LEU A 13 -6.17 48.48 -2.65
C LEU A 13 -4.66 48.74 -2.76
N VAL A 14 -3.96 47.94 -3.57
CA VAL A 14 -2.62 48.24 -4.06
C VAL A 14 -2.74 48.46 -5.56
N LEU A 15 -2.42 49.67 -6.01
CA LEU A 15 -2.35 50.03 -7.43
C LEU A 15 -1.10 49.37 -8.04
N SER A 16 -1.28 48.20 -8.65
CA SER A 16 -0.26 47.51 -9.45
C SER A 16 -0.45 47.81 -10.94
N PRO A 17 0.64 47.83 -11.75
CA PRO A 17 0.56 48.08 -13.19
C PRO A 17 -0.25 47.00 -13.91
N PRO A 18 -0.76 47.27 -15.14
CA PRO A 18 -1.65 46.37 -15.85
C PRO A 18 -0.98 45.01 -16.10
N VAL A 19 -1.46 43.99 -15.38
CA VAL A 19 -1.08 42.60 -15.62
C VAL A 19 -1.71 42.19 -16.94
N ARG A 20 -0.88 42.03 -17.96
CA ARG A 20 -1.25 41.41 -19.23
C ARG A 20 -1.71 39.99 -18.92
N CYS A 21 -3.02 39.73 -18.92
CA CYS A 21 -3.56 38.38 -18.92
C CYS A 21 -3.12 37.71 -20.23
N MET A 22 -1.98 37.03 -20.22
CA MET A 22 -1.64 36.12 -21.29
C MET A 22 -2.67 35.00 -21.24
N LEU A 23 -3.51 34.94 -22.28
CA LEU A 23 -4.27 33.75 -22.60
C LEU A 23 -3.24 32.63 -22.74
N VAL A 24 -3.15 31.77 -21.73
CA VAL A 24 -2.39 30.53 -21.82
C VAL A 24 -3.09 29.74 -22.90
N GLY A 25 -2.54 29.78 -24.12
CA GLY A 25 -2.99 28.94 -25.20
C GLY A 25 -2.99 27.51 -24.69
N SER A 26 -4.13 26.84 -24.82
CA SER A 26 -4.27 25.42 -24.53
C SER A 26 -3.29 24.68 -25.43
N ALA A 27 -2.07 24.47 -24.92
CA ALA A 27 -1.04 23.74 -25.62
C ALA A 27 -1.61 22.33 -25.81
N SER A 28 -1.88 21.98 -27.07
CA SER A 28 -2.23 20.63 -27.47
C SER A 28 -1.22 19.69 -26.84
N ALA A 29 -1.63 18.99 -25.78
CA ALA A 29 -0.78 18.08 -25.05
C ALA A 29 -0.40 16.97 -26.04
N THR A 30 0.83 17.01 -26.54
CA THR A 30 1.38 15.92 -27.34
C THR A 30 1.15 14.63 -26.56
N PRO A 31 0.60 13.57 -27.20
CA PRO A 31 0.32 12.31 -26.52
C PRO A 31 1.59 11.84 -25.80
N LYS A 32 1.57 11.86 -24.47
CA LYS A 32 2.70 11.33 -23.68
C LYS A 32 2.78 9.84 -23.93
N GLU A 33 3.95 9.36 -24.30
CA GLU A 33 4.21 7.94 -24.50
C GLU A 33 3.86 7.17 -23.22
N MET A 34 3.05 6.11 -23.36
CA MET A 34 2.66 5.29 -22.22
C MET A 34 3.88 4.54 -21.67
N PRO A 35 4.07 4.50 -20.34
CA PRO A 35 5.19 3.75 -19.77
C PRO A 35 5.12 2.28 -20.19
N THR A 36 6.28 1.78 -20.62
CA THR A 36 6.47 0.39 -20.97
C THR A 36 6.70 -0.46 -19.71
N GLY A 37 6.29 -1.73 -19.75
CA GLY A 37 6.51 -2.69 -18.67
C GLY A 37 5.31 -2.94 -17.74
N PRO A 38 5.48 -3.77 -16.70
CA PRO A 38 4.38 -4.15 -15.81
C PRO A 38 3.94 -3.02 -14.88
N ILE A 39 2.75 -3.18 -14.31
CA ILE A 39 2.17 -2.36 -13.25
C ILE A 39 2.34 -3.10 -11.94
N PHE A 40 2.76 -2.40 -10.90
CA PHE A 40 2.90 -2.93 -9.55
C PHE A 40 1.84 -2.31 -8.65
N ALA A 41 1.03 -3.16 -8.02
CA ALA A 41 -0.07 -2.76 -7.15
C ALA A 41 0.27 -3.14 -5.70
N PHE A 42 0.58 -2.15 -4.85
CA PHE A 42 0.92 -2.40 -3.46
C PHE A 42 -0.33 -2.47 -2.58
N LEU A 43 -0.62 -3.67 -2.09
CA LEU A 43 -1.63 -4.00 -1.09
C LEU A 43 -1.06 -3.62 0.30
N ALA A 44 -1.18 -2.34 0.64
CA ALA A 44 -0.65 -1.79 1.88
C ALA A 44 -1.57 -2.04 3.08
N PHE A 45 -1.05 -2.72 4.10
CA PHE A 45 -1.68 -2.79 5.42
C PHE A 45 -1.11 -1.73 6.36
N PRO A 46 -1.81 -1.35 7.44
CA PRO A 46 -1.27 -0.46 8.45
C PRO A 46 -0.16 -1.15 9.26
N LYS A 47 0.92 -0.41 9.53
CA LYS A 47 1.98 -0.75 10.51
C LYS A 47 2.78 -2.04 10.26
N VAL A 48 2.81 -2.48 9.01
CA VAL A 48 3.61 -3.60 8.51
C VAL A 48 4.94 -3.16 7.85
N GLY A 49 5.36 -1.91 8.04
CA GLY A 49 6.50 -1.33 7.30
C GLY A 49 6.13 -0.82 5.89
N SER A 50 4.84 -0.58 5.65
CA SER A 50 4.33 -0.09 4.37
C SER A 50 4.93 1.25 3.94
N THR A 51 5.24 2.16 4.88
CA THR A 51 5.90 3.45 4.56
C THR A 51 7.24 3.27 3.85
N SER A 52 8.08 2.34 4.31
CA SER A 52 9.39 2.09 3.69
C SER A 52 9.25 1.49 2.28
N ILE A 53 8.28 0.60 2.10
CA ILE A 53 7.96 0.03 0.78
C ILE A 53 7.46 1.13 -0.16
N ARG A 54 6.54 1.99 0.30
CA ARG A 54 6.04 3.14 -0.48
C ARG A 54 7.18 4.06 -0.91
N ALA A 55 8.09 4.40 -0.01
CA ALA A 55 9.24 5.24 -0.32
C ALA A 55 10.18 4.60 -1.36
N ALA A 56 10.45 3.29 -1.25
CA ALA A 56 11.28 2.58 -2.20
C ALA A 56 10.61 2.50 -3.59
N LEU A 57 9.31 2.21 -3.64
CA LEU A 57 8.55 2.18 -4.89
C LEU A 57 8.42 3.57 -5.53
N HIS A 58 8.26 4.63 -4.73
CA HIS A 58 8.29 6.01 -5.20
C HIS A 58 9.64 6.37 -5.83
N THR A 59 10.74 6.04 -5.14
CA THR A 59 12.10 6.26 -5.64
C THR A 59 12.31 5.57 -6.98
N ARG A 60 11.80 4.34 -7.13
CA ARG A 60 11.82 3.62 -8.40
C ARG A 60 11.08 4.40 -9.50
N GLU A 61 9.86 4.86 -9.25
CA GLU A 61 9.09 5.61 -10.26
C GLU A 61 9.83 6.89 -10.69
N LEU A 62 10.44 7.61 -9.75
CA LEU A 62 11.24 8.80 -10.07
C LEU A 62 12.42 8.49 -11.00
N LEU A 63 13.08 7.35 -10.82
CA LEU A 63 14.26 6.98 -11.60
C LEU A 63 13.91 6.48 -13.00
N TYR A 64 12.87 5.65 -13.13
CA TYR A 64 12.55 4.95 -14.37
C TYR A 64 11.39 5.56 -15.17
N ASN A 65 10.49 6.30 -14.52
CA ASN A 65 9.23 6.75 -15.10
C ASN A 65 9.07 8.27 -14.92
N ARG A 66 10.16 9.01 -15.23
CA ARG A 66 10.39 10.47 -15.05
C ARG A 66 9.28 11.41 -15.54
N THR A 67 8.26 10.90 -16.21
CA THR A 67 7.26 11.64 -16.99
C THR A 67 6.02 12.08 -16.19
N HIS A 68 5.85 11.61 -14.95
CA HIS A 68 4.68 11.94 -14.13
C HIS A 68 5.07 12.35 -12.71
N GLN A 69 5.33 13.65 -12.54
CA GLN A 69 5.16 14.29 -11.23
C GLN A 69 3.66 14.26 -10.91
N TYR A 70 3.20 13.17 -10.32
CA TYR A 70 1.87 13.14 -9.75
C TYR A 70 1.82 14.20 -8.65
N HIS A 71 0.80 15.07 -8.66
CA HIS A 71 0.57 16.05 -7.60
C HIS A 71 0.05 15.38 -6.31
N THR A 72 0.51 14.17 -6.00
CA THR A 72 0.27 13.55 -4.71
C THR A 72 1.50 13.87 -3.83
N PRO A 73 1.31 14.14 -2.52
CA PRO A 73 2.43 14.36 -1.60
C PRO A 73 3.43 13.18 -1.54
N LEU A 74 3.05 12.01 -2.07
CA LEU A 74 3.82 10.78 -2.08
C LEU A 74 4.45 10.46 -3.44
N GLY A 75 4.17 11.25 -4.49
CA GLY A 75 4.66 11.07 -5.87
C GLY A 75 4.34 9.72 -6.51
N VAL A 76 3.40 8.98 -5.94
CA VAL A 76 2.86 7.71 -6.47
C VAL A 76 1.35 7.85 -6.53
N CYS A 77 0.70 7.22 -7.52
CA CYS A 77 -0.75 7.25 -7.58
C CYS A 77 -1.35 6.50 -6.38
N ASP A 78 -2.25 7.22 -5.70
CA ASP A 78 -3.17 6.67 -4.72
C ASP A 78 -4.55 6.76 -5.36
N PRO A 79 -5.04 5.68 -6.00
CA PRO A 79 -6.30 5.68 -6.74
C PRO A 79 -7.48 6.20 -5.93
N TRP A 80 -7.41 6.14 -4.59
CA TRP A 80 -8.44 6.65 -3.71
C TRP A 80 -8.37 8.16 -3.52
N HIS A 81 -7.20 8.67 -3.12
CA HIS A 81 -7.00 10.12 -2.99
C HIS A 81 -7.35 10.80 -4.32
N ASP A 82 -6.87 10.19 -5.41
CA ASP A 82 -7.03 10.64 -6.78
C ASP A 82 -8.47 10.59 -7.30
N ARG A 83 -9.32 9.67 -6.83
CA ARG A 83 -10.74 9.63 -7.18
C ARG A 83 -11.50 10.83 -6.59
N LEU A 84 -11.09 11.30 -5.42
CA LEU A 84 -11.74 12.41 -4.73
C LEU A 84 -11.17 13.76 -5.16
N THR A 85 -9.90 13.82 -5.53
CA THR A 85 -9.20 15.07 -5.90
C THR A 85 -8.98 15.24 -7.40
N GLY A 86 -9.35 14.25 -8.22
CA GLY A 86 -9.21 14.30 -9.68
C GLY A 86 -7.79 14.11 -10.21
N GLY A 87 -6.86 13.58 -9.40
CA GLY A 87 -5.42 13.51 -9.75
C GLY A 87 -5.07 12.44 -10.79
N CYS A 88 -5.34 11.18 -10.46
CA CYS A 88 -4.97 10.00 -11.26
C CYS A 88 -6.19 9.31 -11.92
N PHE A 89 -7.39 9.85 -11.71
CA PHE A 89 -8.63 9.40 -12.37
C PHE A 89 -8.59 9.77 -13.86
N GLY A 90 -8.53 8.77 -14.75
CA GLY A 90 -8.28 8.99 -16.19
C GLY A 90 -6.83 8.76 -16.61
N VAL A 91 -5.95 8.45 -15.66
CA VAL A 91 -4.54 8.08 -15.87
C VAL A 91 -4.28 6.58 -15.58
N PRO A 92 -5.23 5.63 -15.78
CA PRO A 92 -5.11 4.24 -15.31
C PRO A 92 -3.95 3.45 -15.94
N ASN A 93 -3.18 4.08 -16.83
CA ASN A 93 -2.13 3.47 -17.61
C ASN A 93 -0.72 4.07 -17.41
N TYR A 94 -0.53 5.09 -16.57
CA TYR A 94 0.79 5.74 -16.49
C TYR A 94 1.60 5.40 -15.23
N ALA A 95 0.97 5.13 -14.09
CA ALA A 95 1.76 4.80 -12.89
C ALA A 95 2.20 3.34 -12.95
N ALA A 96 3.51 3.08 -12.97
CA ALA A 96 4.01 1.72 -12.84
C ALA A 96 3.93 1.23 -11.39
N VAL A 97 3.65 2.11 -10.41
CA VAL A 97 3.28 1.73 -9.04
C VAL A 97 1.96 2.39 -8.62
N ASN A 98 1.07 1.61 -8.01
CA ASN A 98 -0.13 2.11 -7.34
C ASN A 98 -0.11 1.66 -5.87
N ILE A 99 -0.40 2.58 -4.95
CA ILE A 99 -0.45 2.30 -3.51
C ILE A 99 -1.91 2.19 -3.05
N ASN A 100 -2.18 1.50 -1.94
CA ASN A 100 -3.51 1.39 -1.32
C ASN A 100 -4.56 0.66 -2.18
N ALA A 101 -4.14 -0.33 -2.98
CA ALA A 101 -5.05 -1.16 -3.79
C ALA A 101 -6.03 -2.02 -2.97
N LEU A 102 -6.03 -1.91 -1.63
CA LEU A 102 -6.85 -2.70 -0.72
C LEU A 102 -8.23 -2.12 -0.41
N ASP A 103 -8.51 -0.86 -0.75
CA ASP A 103 -9.60 -0.19 -0.03
C ASP A 103 -10.98 -0.21 -0.71
N ARG A 104 -11.91 -0.86 0.02
CA ARG A 104 -13.37 -0.97 -0.12
C ARG A 104 -13.94 -2.04 -1.06
N ASN A 105 -14.82 -2.87 -0.47
CA ASN A 105 -15.60 -4.01 -1.00
C ASN A 105 -16.36 -3.79 -2.33
N TRP A 106 -16.28 -2.61 -2.93
CA TRP A 106 -17.12 -2.18 -4.04
C TRP A 106 -16.36 -1.98 -5.36
N LEU A 107 -15.03 -2.05 -5.34
CA LEU A 107 -14.22 -1.85 -6.55
C LEU A 107 -13.54 -3.15 -6.99
N PRO A 108 -13.63 -3.51 -8.29
CA PRO A 108 -12.86 -4.61 -8.85
C PRO A 108 -11.39 -4.39 -8.55
N ALA A 109 -10.65 -5.47 -8.30
CA ALA A 109 -9.26 -5.31 -7.89
C ALA A 109 -8.48 -4.62 -9.01
N LEU A 110 -7.48 -3.82 -8.63
CA LEU A 110 -6.79 -2.94 -9.56
C LEU A 110 -6.24 -3.71 -10.78
N CYS A 111 -5.70 -4.90 -10.58
CA CYS A 111 -5.20 -5.77 -11.65
C CYS A 111 -6.29 -6.61 -12.36
N ASP A 112 -7.51 -6.69 -11.83
CA ASP A 112 -8.57 -7.55 -12.36
C ASP A 112 -9.42 -6.83 -13.41
N VAL A 113 -9.32 -5.50 -13.49
CA VAL A 113 -10.01 -4.72 -14.52
C VAL A 113 -9.31 -4.95 -15.86
N PRO A 114 -9.99 -5.51 -16.89
CA PRO A 114 -9.42 -5.63 -18.23
C PRO A 114 -9.04 -4.24 -18.73
N ARG A 115 -7.74 -4.00 -18.88
CA ARG A 115 -7.23 -2.72 -19.38
C ARG A 115 -7.09 -2.85 -20.89
N GLY A 116 -7.65 -1.88 -21.62
CA GLY A 116 -7.61 -1.86 -23.08
C GLY A 116 -6.19 -2.02 -23.64
N PRO A 117 -6.06 -2.42 -24.92
CA PRO A 117 -4.76 -2.72 -25.51
C PRO A 117 -3.84 -1.47 -25.55
N PRO A 118 -2.52 -1.64 -25.30
CA PRO A 118 -1.86 -2.87 -24.87
C PRO A 118 -2.10 -3.17 -23.38
N SER A 119 -2.56 -4.39 -23.06
CA SER A 119 -2.75 -4.82 -21.67
C SER A 119 -1.39 -4.99 -20.99
N ARG A 120 -1.07 -4.12 -20.04
CA ARG A 120 0.13 -4.24 -19.21
C ARG A 120 -0.09 -5.33 -18.16
N LEU A 121 0.90 -6.21 -17.96
CA LEU A 121 0.90 -7.15 -16.84
C LEU A 121 0.79 -6.37 -15.53
N CYS A 122 -0.04 -6.84 -14.60
CA CYS A 122 -0.24 -6.20 -13.31
C CYS A 122 0.11 -7.20 -12.20
N HIS A 123 1.01 -6.80 -11.30
CA HIS A 123 1.51 -7.64 -10.23
C HIS A 123 1.19 -7.00 -8.88
N TYR A 124 0.65 -7.78 -7.96
CA TYR A 124 0.46 -7.31 -6.61
C TYR A 124 1.72 -7.49 -5.77
N ILE A 125 1.92 -6.56 -4.84
CA ILE A 125 2.95 -6.64 -3.81
C ILE A 125 2.24 -6.46 -2.47
N THR A 126 2.63 -7.19 -1.45
CA THR A 126 2.21 -6.92 -0.08
C THR A 126 3.35 -7.18 0.89
N ILE A 127 3.22 -6.64 2.10
CA ILE A 127 4.13 -6.94 3.21
C ILE A 127 3.27 -7.30 4.43
N LEU A 128 3.60 -8.41 5.07
CA LEU A 128 2.94 -8.89 6.27
C LEU A 128 3.87 -8.76 7.47
N ARG A 129 3.26 -8.51 8.61
CA ARG A 129 3.85 -8.54 9.94
C ARG A 129 3.01 -9.47 10.81
N HIS A 130 3.61 -10.10 11.81
CA HIS A 130 2.83 -10.90 12.75
C HIS A 130 1.63 -10.09 13.30
N PRO A 131 0.41 -10.67 13.36
CA PRO A 131 -0.81 -9.89 13.58
C PRO A 131 -0.86 -9.17 14.94
N ILE A 132 -0.28 -9.78 15.99
CA ILE A 132 -0.21 -9.16 17.33
C ILE A 132 0.71 -7.95 17.29
N ASP A 133 1.93 -8.13 16.75
CA ASP A 133 2.92 -7.08 16.58
C ASP A 133 2.40 -5.92 15.72
N ARG A 134 1.61 -6.23 14.69
CA ARG A 134 0.92 -5.24 13.85
C ARG A 134 -0.03 -4.38 14.69
N ILE A 135 -0.94 -4.99 15.46
CA ILE A 135 -1.92 -4.26 16.27
C ILE A 135 -1.24 -3.48 17.39
N GLU A 136 -0.20 -4.03 18.00
CA GLU A 136 0.59 -3.33 19.01
C GLU A 136 1.24 -2.07 18.43
N SER A 137 1.86 -2.18 17.26
CA SER A 137 2.42 -1.05 16.52
C SER A 137 1.34 -0.04 16.10
N GLU A 138 0.14 -0.52 15.77
CA GLU A 138 -1.04 0.31 15.48
C GLU A 138 -1.49 1.12 16.68
N TYR A 139 -1.66 0.46 17.83
CA TYR A 139 -2.01 1.11 19.09
C TYR A 139 -1.01 2.21 19.46
N SER A 140 0.28 1.90 19.52
CA SER A 140 1.30 2.85 19.96
C SER A 140 1.37 4.08 19.06
N TYR A 141 1.23 3.90 17.74
CA TYR A 141 1.34 5.00 16.80
C TYR A 141 0.04 5.80 16.69
N PHE A 142 -1.07 5.13 16.40
CA PHE A 142 -2.30 5.83 16.08
C PHE A 142 -3.09 6.24 17.31
N CYS A 143 -3.16 5.37 18.32
CA CYS A 143 -3.93 5.63 19.51
C CYS A 143 -3.11 6.41 20.54
N GLN A 144 -1.97 5.87 20.98
CA GLN A 144 -1.19 6.45 22.06
C GLN A 144 -0.51 7.77 21.65
N SER A 145 0.12 7.81 20.46
CA SER A 145 0.82 9.03 19.99
C SER A 145 -0.04 9.98 19.16
N CYS A 146 -1.31 9.64 18.88
CA CYS A 146 -2.18 10.41 17.98
C CYS A 146 -1.51 10.81 16.65
N ALA A 147 -0.70 9.90 16.08
CA ALA A 147 0.00 10.17 14.84
C ALA A 147 -0.96 10.38 13.65
N GLU A 148 -0.42 10.80 12.50
CA GLU A 148 -1.18 11.11 11.28
C GLU A 148 -2.32 12.12 11.54
N GLN A 149 -1.97 13.24 12.19
CA GLN A 149 -2.92 14.34 12.46
C GLN A 149 -4.11 13.90 13.32
N GLY A 150 -3.91 12.90 14.19
CA GLY A 150 -4.97 12.37 15.05
C GLY A 150 -5.97 11.50 14.31
N ALA A 151 -5.55 10.74 13.30
CA ALA A 151 -6.43 9.89 12.48
C ALA A 151 -7.39 9.00 13.32
N TYR A 152 -6.90 8.46 14.43
CA TYR A 152 -7.67 7.62 15.36
C TYR A 152 -8.09 8.33 16.65
N CYS A 153 -7.73 9.60 16.82
CA CYS A 153 -8.02 10.37 18.04
C CYS A 153 -9.33 11.15 17.94
N GLY A 154 -9.94 11.39 19.10
CA GLY A 154 -11.31 11.91 19.20
C GLY A 154 -12.37 10.82 19.09
N THR A 155 -13.64 11.19 18.96
CA THR A 155 -14.77 10.25 18.89
C THR A 155 -14.88 9.58 17.51
N LYS A 156 -14.06 8.55 17.27
CA LYS A 156 -14.12 7.67 16.10
C LYS A 156 -14.63 6.28 16.49
N THR A 157 -15.02 5.47 15.51
CA THR A 157 -15.47 4.09 15.76
C THR A 157 -14.49 3.08 15.17
N ALA A 158 -14.24 1.96 15.87
CA ALA A 158 -13.31 0.94 15.41
C ALA A 158 -13.68 0.36 14.03
N LYS A 159 -14.98 0.31 13.71
CA LYS A 159 -15.50 -0.14 12.41
C LYS A 159 -14.96 0.69 11.24
N GLN A 160 -14.69 1.98 11.43
CA GLN A 160 -14.11 2.84 10.38
C GLN A 160 -12.71 2.39 9.96
N PHE A 161 -12.03 1.61 10.82
CA PHE A 161 -10.67 1.12 10.64
C PHE A 161 -10.61 -0.42 10.57
N GLY A 162 -11.73 -1.07 10.26
CA GLY A 162 -11.80 -2.53 10.10
C GLY A 162 -11.96 -3.33 11.40
N GLY A 163 -12.14 -2.69 12.55
CA GLY A 163 -12.44 -3.33 13.83
C GLY A 163 -13.87 -3.87 13.96
N ILE A 164 -14.18 -4.51 15.09
CA ILE A 164 -15.49 -5.14 15.36
C ILE A 164 -16.56 -4.08 15.69
N GLY A 165 -16.19 -3.06 16.45
CA GLY A 165 -17.13 -2.08 17.01
C GLY A 165 -16.57 -1.26 18.16
N GLY A 166 -17.39 -0.35 18.69
CA GLY A 166 -17.04 0.50 19.82
C GLY A 166 -16.41 1.83 19.42
N ASN A 167 -16.45 2.78 20.35
CA ASN A 167 -15.78 4.06 20.22
C ASN A 167 -14.30 3.90 20.59
N LEU A 168 -13.43 4.46 19.76
CA LEU A 168 -12.02 4.61 20.08
C LEU A 168 -11.87 5.90 20.89
N THR A 169 -11.46 5.80 22.15
CA THR A 169 -11.25 6.95 23.06
C THR A 169 -9.78 7.37 23.11
N CYS A 170 -9.08 7.29 21.99
CA CYS A 170 -7.67 7.63 21.89
C CYS A 170 -7.44 9.15 22.13
N PRO A 171 -6.37 9.55 22.84
CA PRO A 171 -5.25 8.71 23.29
C PRO A 171 -5.46 8.03 24.65
N HIS A 172 -6.59 8.24 25.32
CA HIS A 172 -6.83 7.77 26.69
C HIS A 172 -7.38 6.33 26.79
N MET A 173 -7.58 5.67 25.65
CA MET A 173 -8.02 4.28 25.60
C MET A 173 -6.92 3.34 26.10
N SER A 174 -7.26 2.38 26.96
CA SER A 174 -6.30 1.36 27.38
C SER A 174 -5.94 0.43 26.22
N LYS A 175 -4.72 -0.12 26.24
CA LYS A 175 -4.25 -1.09 25.24
C LYS A 175 -5.18 -2.29 25.11
N THR A 176 -5.65 -2.85 26.23
CA THR A 176 -6.59 -3.98 26.25
C THR A 176 -7.92 -3.62 25.58
N ALA A 177 -8.49 -2.45 25.87
CA ALA A 177 -9.74 -2.01 25.26
C ALA A 177 -9.58 -1.79 23.75
N TYR A 178 -8.46 -1.19 23.33
CA TYR A 178 -8.14 -1.03 21.91
C TYR A 178 -7.99 -2.38 21.21
N PHE A 179 -7.27 -3.32 21.82
CA PHE A 179 -7.05 -4.67 21.27
C PHE A 179 -8.38 -5.39 21.08
N GLN A 180 -9.29 -5.33 22.05
CA GLN A 180 -10.64 -5.90 21.92
C GLN A 180 -11.45 -5.25 20.79
N ALA A 181 -11.38 -3.93 20.64
CA ALA A 181 -12.08 -3.21 19.58
C ALA A 181 -11.55 -3.55 18.18
N MET A 182 -10.24 -3.82 18.08
CA MET A 182 -9.51 -4.06 16.83
C MET A 182 -9.20 -5.55 16.56
N ALA A 183 -9.71 -6.48 17.37
CA ALA A 183 -9.47 -7.93 17.27
C ALA A 183 -10.17 -8.58 16.06
N VAL A 184 -9.84 -8.14 14.85
CA VAL A 184 -10.36 -8.68 13.58
C VAL A 184 -9.21 -9.23 12.76
N SER A 185 -9.44 -10.38 12.13
CA SER A 185 -8.52 -10.97 11.14
C SER A 185 -8.52 -10.11 9.86
N HIS A 186 -7.74 -9.04 9.90
CA HIS A 186 -7.69 -7.98 8.90
C HIS A 186 -7.01 -8.45 7.61
N TYR A 187 -5.95 -9.25 7.68
CA TYR A 187 -5.33 -9.79 6.47
C TYR A 187 -6.27 -10.76 5.76
N THR A 188 -6.73 -11.78 6.48
CA THR A 188 -7.54 -12.86 5.92
C THR A 188 -8.85 -12.32 5.35
N ARG A 189 -9.55 -11.43 6.08
CA ARG A 189 -10.78 -10.80 5.58
C ARG A 189 -10.57 -10.05 4.27
N HIS A 190 -9.53 -9.24 4.16
CA HIS A 190 -9.31 -8.44 2.95
C HIS A 190 -8.82 -9.29 1.77
N LEU A 191 -7.95 -10.27 2.01
CA LEU A 191 -7.32 -11.07 0.97
C LEU A 191 -8.25 -12.17 0.45
N SER A 192 -9.05 -12.79 1.31
CA SER A 192 -10.01 -13.84 0.91
C SER A 192 -11.06 -13.32 -0.07
N LEU A 193 -11.55 -12.09 0.12
CA LEU A 193 -12.49 -11.44 -0.80
C LEU A 193 -11.89 -11.26 -2.21
N ARG A 194 -10.56 -11.19 -2.33
CA ARG A 194 -9.85 -11.02 -3.60
C ARG A 194 -9.56 -12.33 -4.32
N ALA A 195 -9.69 -13.47 -3.65
CA ALA A 195 -9.45 -14.79 -4.23
C ALA A 195 -10.57 -15.25 -5.21
N SER A 196 -11.44 -14.34 -5.63
CA SER A 196 -12.71 -14.64 -6.31
C SER A 196 -12.53 -15.37 -7.65
N PRO A 197 -13.49 -16.24 -8.03
CA PRO A 197 -14.55 -16.81 -7.19
C PRO A 197 -14.01 -17.94 -6.28
N PRO A 198 -14.71 -18.28 -5.18
CA PRO A 198 -14.41 -19.47 -4.39
C PRO A 198 -14.45 -20.69 -5.31
N GLN A 199 -13.32 -21.39 -5.46
CA GLN A 199 -13.25 -22.53 -6.39
C GLN A 199 -13.87 -23.80 -5.78
N MET A 200 -14.09 -23.83 -4.46
CA MET A 200 -14.59 -25.00 -3.75
C MET A 200 -15.62 -24.61 -2.68
N ALA A 201 -16.71 -25.39 -2.58
CA ALA A 201 -17.79 -25.19 -1.59
C ALA A 201 -17.35 -25.31 -0.11
N LYS A 202 -16.09 -25.67 0.16
CA LYS A 202 -15.52 -25.86 1.50
C LYS A 202 -14.26 -25.02 1.76
N GLU A 203 -13.94 -24.08 0.88
CA GLU A 203 -12.75 -23.24 1.05
C GLU A 203 -12.92 -22.32 2.26
N THR A 204 -11.98 -22.36 3.22
CA THR A 204 -11.98 -21.43 4.34
C THR A 204 -11.50 -20.05 3.89
N ALA A 205 -11.77 -19.00 4.68
CA ALA A 205 -11.26 -17.67 4.37
C ALA A 205 -9.71 -17.64 4.37
N VAL A 206 -9.07 -18.42 5.25
CA VAL A 206 -7.61 -18.58 5.28
C VAL A 206 -7.10 -19.20 3.98
N ASP A 207 -7.74 -20.28 3.51
CA ASP A 207 -7.34 -20.97 2.26
C ASP A 207 -7.50 -20.05 1.04
N ALA A 208 -8.61 -19.30 0.97
CA ALA A 208 -8.84 -18.33 -0.09
C ALA A 208 -7.77 -17.22 -0.08
N ALA A 209 -7.48 -16.65 1.10
CA ALA A 209 -6.44 -15.62 1.24
C ALA A 209 -5.05 -16.14 0.86
N GLU A 210 -4.69 -17.35 1.30
CA GLU A 210 -3.42 -17.99 0.96
C GLU A 210 -3.31 -18.25 -0.55
N ARG A 211 -4.37 -18.77 -1.18
CA ARG A 211 -4.41 -18.99 -2.63
C ARG A 211 -4.19 -17.69 -3.39
N PHE A 212 -4.86 -16.61 -3.00
CA PHE A 212 -4.66 -15.30 -3.61
C PHE A 212 -3.21 -14.82 -3.47
N LEU A 213 -2.65 -14.89 -2.26
CA LEU A 213 -1.26 -14.48 -2.01
C LEU A 213 -0.27 -15.29 -2.86
N LYS A 214 -0.40 -16.62 -2.90
CA LYS A 214 0.49 -17.50 -3.67
C LYS A 214 0.35 -17.34 -5.18
N ALA A 215 -0.86 -17.08 -5.68
CA ALA A 215 -1.12 -17.01 -7.12
C ALA A 215 -0.74 -15.66 -7.75
N SER A 216 -0.85 -14.56 -7.00
CA SER A 216 -0.90 -13.23 -7.62
C SER A 216 -0.08 -12.16 -6.92
N VAL A 217 0.53 -12.44 -5.76
CA VAL A 217 1.12 -11.42 -4.90
C VAL A 217 2.56 -11.77 -4.52
N CYS A 218 3.52 -10.89 -4.81
CA CYS A 218 4.81 -10.94 -4.13
C CYS A 218 4.62 -10.52 -2.66
N THR A 219 4.68 -11.51 -1.78
CA THR A 219 4.48 -11.37 -0.34
C THR A 219 5.83 -11.24 0.37
N LEU A 220 6.01 -10.12 1.05
CA LEU A 220 7.15 -9.85 1.91
C LEU A 220 6.79 -10.10 3.38
N ILE A 221 7.75 -10.50 4.20
CA ILE A 221 7.58 -10.71 5.64
C ILE A 221 8.51 -9.76 6.38
N LEU A 222 7.96 -8.89 7.23
CA LEU A 222 8.75 -7.88 7.94
C LEU A 222 9.73 -8.51 8.94
N GLU A 223 9.30 -9.55 9.66
CA GLU A 223 10.07 -10.23 10.71
C GLU A 223 10.84 -11.43 10.17
N ALA A 224 11.44 -11.26 8.98
CA ALA A 224 12.29 -12.30 8.43
C ALA A 224 13.46 -12.57 9.40
N ALA A 225 13.74 -13.86 9.65
CA ALA A 225 14.91 -14.29 10.41
C ALA A 225 16.21 -13.73 9.81
N THR A 226 17.25 -13.61 10.64
CA THR A 226 18.52 -12.95 10.28
C THR A 226 19.27 -13.64 9.13
N ASP A 227 19.00 -14.91 8.88
CA ASP A 227 19.53 -15.72 7.79
C ASP A 227 18.73 -15.58 6.47
N MET A 228 17.61 -14.86 6.50
CA MET A 228 16.76 -14.64 5.32
C MET A 228 17.03 -13.28 4.67
N PRO A 229 16.84 -13.15 3.34
CA PRO A 229 16.89 -11.85 2.68
C PRO A 229 15.91 -10.88 3.33
N THR A 230 16.29 -9.61 3.44
CA THR A 230 15.37 -8.57 3.91
C THR A 230 14.21 -8.37 2.92
N PRO A 231 13.07 -7.80 3.35
CA PRO A 231 12.00 -7.40 2.44
C PRO A 231 12.48 -6.59 1.23
N MET A 232 13.42 -5.65 1.42
CA MET A 232 13.97 -4.83 0.33
C MET A 232 14.80 -5.65 -0.64
N GLN A 233 15.70 -6.51 -0.14
CA GLN A 233 16.51 -7.38 -1.00
C GLN A 233 15.64 -8.34 -1.82
N ARG A 234 14.58 -8.90 -1.23
CA ARG A 234 13.66 -9.78 -1.95
C ARG A 234 12.87 -9.02 -3.02
N LEU A 235 12.38 -7.83 -2.67
CA LEU A 235 11.70 -6.95 -3.62
C LEU A 235 12.61 -6.56 -4.79
N ALA A 236 13.88 -6.24 -4.51
CA ALA A 236 14.91 -5.93 -5.51
C ALA A 236 15.06 -7.04 -6.54
N ARG A 237 15.26 -8.27 -6.06
CA ARG A 237 15.42 -9.47 -6.89
C ARG A 237 14.18 -9.73 -7.73
N TRP A 238 12.99 -9.62 -7.14
CA TRP A 238 11.73 -9.91 -7.84
C TRP A 238 11.39 -8.86 -8.90
N MET A 239 11.66 -7.58 -8.64
CA MET A 239 11.42 -6.49 -9.60
C MET A 239 12.54 -6.32 -10.63
N GLY A 240 13.66 -7.06 -10.50
CA GLY A 240 14.80 -7.00 -11.41
C GLY A 240 15.50 -5.63 -11.43
N GLY A 241 15.51 -4.91 -10.31
CA GLY A 241 16.01 -3.53 -10.25
C GLY A 241 17.07 -3.32 -9.17
N GLY A 242 18.28 -2.90 -9.59
CA GLY A 242 19.37 -2.54 -8.66
C GLY A 242 19.05 -1.36 -7.75
N VAL A 243 18.05 -0.53 -8.09
CA VAL A 243 17.60 0.62 -7.26
C VAL A 243 17.20 0.21 -5.85
N PHE A 244 16.60 -0.96 -5.67
CA PHE A 244 16.22 -1.44 -4.35
C PHE A 244 17.43 -1.94 -3.54
N GLU A 245 18.46 -2.44 -4.21
CA GLU A 245 19.74 -2.79 -3.57
C GLU A 245 20.47 -1.52 -3.14
N GLU A 246 20.49 -0.50 -3.99
CA GLU A 246 21.06 0.81 -3.66
C GLU A 246 20.32 1.46 -2.49
N TYR A 247 18.98 1.45 -2.50
CA TYR A 247 18.18 1.94 -1.36
C TYR A 247 18.43 1.13 -0.09
N ALA A 248 18.54 -0.19 -0.18
CA ALA A 248 18.88 -1.05 0.95
C ALA A 248 20.27 -0.74 1.50
N ASN A 249 21.25 -0.50 0.63
CA ASN A 249 22.62 -0.13 1.01
C ASN A 249 22.67 1.25 1.67
N LEU A 250 21.97 2.25 1.11
CA LEU A 250 21.87 3.59 1.72
C LEU A 250 21.21 3.54 3.11
N GLN A 251 20.16 2.75 3.26
CA GLN A 251 19.51 2.51 4.56
C GLN A 251 20.43 1.78 5.54
N ALA A 252 21.24 0.83 5.07
CA ALA A 252 22.20 0.12 5.90
C ALA A 252 23.32 1.06 6.39
N SER A 253 23.89 1.87 5.49
CA SER A 253 24.92 2.85 5.82
C SER A 253 24.41 3.95 6.76
N SER A 254 23.16 4.39 6.62
CA SER A 254 22.56 5.38 7.52
C SER A 254 22.27 4.83 8.93
N LYS A 255 22.27 3.51 9.12
CA LYS A 255 21.95 2.85 10.39
C LYS A 255 23.18 2.40 11.19
N GLU A 256 24.39 2.63 10.68
CA GLU A 256 25.62 2.43 11.44
C GLU A 256 25.59 3.35 12.69
N GLY A 257 25.17 2.80 13.83
CA GLY A 257 25.07 3.51 15.10
C GLY A 257 23.72 3.38 15.83
N LEU A 258 22.66 2.92 15.17
CA LEU A 258 21.39 2.64 15.85
C LEU A 258 21.30 1.14 16.18
N PRO A 259 21.12 0.75 17.46
CA PRO A 259 20.96 -0.66 17.81
C PRO A 259 19.78 -1.21 17.01
N ALA A 260 19.95 -2.41 16.45
CA ALA A 260 18.85 -3.13 15.83
C ALA A 260 17.74 -3.25 16.88
N VAL A 261 16.70 -2.43 16.76
CA VAL A 261 15.56 -2.49 17.67
C VAL A 261 14.92 -3.84 17.39
N ASN A 262 15.17 -4.80 18.28
CA ASN A 262 14.44 -6.05 18.29
C ASN A 262 12.98 -5.68 18.46
N VAL A 263 12.25 -5.70 17.34
CA VAL A 263 10.84 -5.32 17.28
C VAL A 263 9.97 -6.26 18.12
N HIS A 264 10.50 -7.43 18.46
CA HIS A 264 9.96 -8.34 19.47
C HIS A 264 10.41 -7.92 20.89
N GLN A 265 9.99 -6.74 21.35
CA GLN A 265 9.92 -6.56 22.80
C GLN A 265 8.90 -7.58 23.30
N GLY A 266 9.30 -8.42 24.26
CA GLY A 266 8.48 -9.53 24.75
C GLY A 266 7.07 -9.03 25.05
N HIS A 267 6.07 -9.56 24.32
CA HIS A 267 4.69 -9.13 24.50
C HIS A 267 4.29 -9.34 25.95
N ASP A 268 3.70 -8.32 26.55
CA ASP A 268 3.07 -8.45 27.85
C ASP A 268 1.90 -9.45 27.75
N LYS A 269 2.16 -10.69 28.15
CA LYS A 269 1.22 -11.81 28.09
C LYS A 269 -0.06 -11.52 28.87
N THR A 270 -0.05 -10.57 29.81
CA THR A 270 -1.21 -10.23 30.62
C THR A 270 -2.30 -9.49 29.83
N ILE A 271 -1.95 -8.85 28.72
CA ILE A 271 -2.87 -8.06 27.88
C ILE A 271 -3.57 -8.93 26.82
N ILE A 272 -2.96 -10.06 26.46
CA ILE A 272 -3.42 -10.98 25.43
C ILE A 272 -4.43 -11.96 26.06
N ASN A 273 -5.71 -11.60 26.03
CA ASN A 273 -6.80 -12.49 26.46
C ASN A 273 -7.25 -13.44 25.33
N ALA A 274 -7.99 -14.49 25.68
CA ALA A 274 -8.48 -15.49 24.74
C ALA A 274 -9.38 -14.91 23.64
N GLY A 275 -10.19 -13.88 23.96
CA GLY A 275 -11.08 -13.23 22.99
C GLY A 275 -10.30 -12.47 21.90
N PHE A 276 -9.24 -11.76 22.28
CA PHE A 276 -8.34 -11.09 21.36
C PHE A 276 -7.65 -12.09 20.43
N LEU A 277 -7.09 -13.18 20.98
CA LEU A 277 -6.45 -14.22 20.17
C LEU A 277 -7.44 -14.91 19.23
N HIS A 278 -8.66 -15.17 19.69
CA HIS A 278 -9.72 -15.74 18.86
C HIS A 278 -10.04 -14.85 17.65
N GLY A 279 -10.14 -13.53 17.85
CA GLY A 279 -10.40 -12.58 16.76
C GLY A 279 -9.29 -12.50 15.70
N LEU A 280 -8.06 -12.82 16.07
CA LEU A 280 -6.88 -12.84 15.18
C LEU A 280 -6.50 -14.23 14.68
N ARG A 281 -7.25 -15.27 15.04
CA ARG A 281 -6.87 -16.67 14.77
C ARG A 281 -6.52 -16.89 13.29
N ASP A 282 -7.38 -16.43 12.40
CA ASP A 282 -7.22 -16.64 10.97
C ASP A 282 -6.03 -15.87 10.40
N ASP A 283 -5.76 -14.65 10.89
CA ASP A 283 -4.58 -13.88 10.49
C ASP A 283 -3.27 -14.52 10.98
N VAL A 284 -3.27 -15.07 12.21
CA VAL A 284 -2.11 -15.77 12.77
C VAL A 284 -1.83 -17.05 11.98
N GLU A 285 -2.88 -17.80 11.65
CA GLU A 285 -2.75 -18.99 10.81
C GLU A 285 -2.22 -18.63 9.41
N LEU A 286 -2.83 -17.65 8.74
CA LEU A 286 -2.38 -17.18 7.43
C LEU A 286 -0.92 -16.73 7.48
N TYR A 287 -0.53 -15.94 8.48
CA TYR A 287 0.85 -15.48 8.65
C TYR A 287 1.83 -16.64 8.77
N HIS A 288 1.51 -17.67 9.56
CA HIS A 288 2.36 -18.87 9.69
C HIS A 288 2.49 -19.65 8.38
N ARG A 289 1.44 -19.74 7.56
CA ARG A 289 1.54 -20.37 6.23
C ARG A 289 2.44 -19.54 5.30
N MET A 290 2.30 -18.21 5.34
CA MET A 290 3.09 -17.30 4.50
C MET A 290 4.56 -17.21 4.91
N ILE A 291 4.90 -17.26 6.20
CA ILE A 291 6.31 -17.29 6.63
C ILE A 291 7.00 -18.60 6.19
N GLN A 292 6.30 -19.72 6.18
CA GLN A 292 6.82 -20.98 5.65
C GLN A 292 7.06 -20.89 4.13
N SER A 293 6.10 -20.33 3.38
CA SER A 293 6.27 -20.06 1.95
C SER A 293 7.45 -19.10 1.67
N TYR A 294 7.60 -18.06 2.50
CA TYR A 294 8.72 -17.12 2.43
C TYR A 294 10.08 -17.80 2.63
N ARG A 295 10.19 -18.68 3.65
CA ARG A 295 11.38 -19.48 3.94
C ARG A 295 11.75 -20.42 2.79
N ARG A 296 10.76 -20.99 2.10
CA ARG A 296 10.97 -21.83 0.91
C ARG A 296 11.29 -21.04 -0.36
N GLY A 297 11.28 -19.70 -0.31
CA GLY A 297 11.50 -18.87 -1.49
C GLY A 297 10.28 -18.75 -2.42
N GLU A 298 9.11 -19.19 -1.99
CA GLU A 298 7.87 -19.22 -2.77
C GLU A 298 7.03 -17.94 -2.64
N SER A 299 7.44 -17.00 -1.78
CA SER A 299 6.60 -15.83 -1.49
C SER A 299 6.56 -14.79 -2.60
N CYS A 300 7.50 -14.82 -3.54
CA CYS A 300 7.56 -13.95 -4.70
C CYS A 300 7.97 -14.80 -5.90
N LEU A 301 7.19 -15.84 -6.19
CA LEU A 301 7.46 -16.68 -7.36
C LEU A 301 7.59 -15.78 -8.58
N PRO A 302 8.65 -15.93 -9.39
CA PRO A 302 8.63 -15.36 -10.71
C PRO A 302 7.40 -15.95 -11.37
N GLN A 303 6.40 -15.10 -11.65
CA GLN A 303 5.29 -15.51 -12.50
C GLN A 303 5.94 -16.17 -13.70
N PRO A 304 5.46 -17.35 -14.16
CA PRO A 304 5.96 -17.90 -15.40
C PRO A 304 5.92 -16.74 -16.37
N ILE A 305 7.07 -16.38 -16.93
CA ILE A 305 7.13 -15.47 -18.05
C ILE A 305 6.27 -16.19 -19.07
N MET A 306 4.97 -15.87 -19.09
CA MET A 306 4.13 -16.28 -20.18
C MET A 306 4.89 -15.68 -21.35
N LYS A 307 5.46 -16.54 -22.19
CA LYS A 307 6.25 -16.18 -23.36
C LYS A 307 5.31 -15.49 -24.35
N TRP A 308 4.77 -14.34 -23.97
CA TRP A 308 4.08 -13.43 -24.85
C TRP A 308 5.17 -12.73 -25.64
N GLY A 309 5.42 -13.23 -26.84
CA GLY A 309 5.97 -12.39 -27.91
C GLY A 309 7.49 -12.32 -28.04
N LEU A 310 8.16 -13.46 -28.25
CA LEU A 310 9.27 -13.47 -29.22
C LEU A 310 8.77 -13.50 -30.68
N GLN A 311 7.45 -13.52 -30.91
CA GLN A 311 6.84 -13.47 -32.24
C GLN A 311 6.45 -12.06 -32.72
N TYR A 312 6.65 -11.00 -31.93
CA TYR A 312 6.26 -9.62 -32.32
C TYR A 312 7.41 -8.64 -32.51
N TRP A 313 8.65 -9.12 -32.60
CA TRP A 313 9.85 -8.30 -32.89
C TRP A 313 10.60 -8.76 -34.14
N SER A 314 9.89 -9.33 -35.13
CA SER A 314 10.44 -9.60 -36.47
C SER A 314 9.41 -9.26 -37.56
N ARG A 315 9.09 -7.98 -37.71
CA ARG A 315 8.71 -7.35 -38.98
C ARG A 315 9.16 -5.90 -38.95
#